data_AF-A0A388PDQ7-F1
#
_entry.id   AF-A0A388PDQ7-F1
#
_cell.length_a   1.000
_cell.length_b   1.000
_cell.length_c   1.000
_cell.angle_alpha   90.00
_cell.angle_beta   90.00
_cell.angle_gamma   90.00
#
_symmetry.space_group_name_H-M   'P 1'
#
loop_
_entity.id
_entity.type
_entity.pdbx_description
1 polymer ?
#
loop_
_entity_poly.entity_id
_entity_poly.type
_entity_poly.pdbx_seq_one_letter_code
_entity_poly.pdbx_strand_id
1 'polypeptide(L)' 'MDKKIGRWEPEPIRYLAVNAGFKATVAADMEERITNRPSLIANLVDPLINR' A
#
# COMPACT_ATOMS: atom_id res chain seq x y z
N MET A 1 35.80 -6.19 4.17
CA MET A 1 34.37 -6.48 4.37
C MET A 1 33.68 -6.31 3.02
N ASP A 2 33.77 -7.31 2.15
CA ASP A 2 33.23 -7.23 0.79
C ASP A 2 31.83 -7.86 0.78
N LYS A 3 30.81 -7.02 0.99
CA LYS A 3 29.41 -7.48 1.08
C LYS A 3 28.85 -7.63 -0.33
N LYS A 4 28.94 -8.83 -0.90
CA LYS A 4 28.27 -9.18 -2.15
C LYS A 4 26.76 -8.93 -1.98
N ILE A 5 26.25 -7.92 -2.68
CA ILE A 5 24.82 -7.65 -2.79
C ILE A 5 24.24 -8.78 -3.64
N GLY A 6 23.36 -9.60 -3.06
CA GLY A 6 22.71 -10.69 -3.79
C GLY A 6 21.96 -10.18 -5.02
N ARG A 7 21.92 -10.98 -6.09
CA ARG A 7 21.06 -10.69 -7.24
C ARG A 7 19.64 -10.54 -6.72
N TRP A 8 19.08 -9.34 -6.83
CA TRP A 8 17.68 -9.08 -6.48
C TRP A 8 16.80 -9.95 -7.37
N GLU A 9 16.11 -10.93 -6.79
CA GLU A 9 15.00 -11.58 -7.48
C GLU A 9 13.95 -10.47 -7.72
N PRO A 10 13.49 -10.25 -8.97
CA PRO A 10 12.32 -9.42 -9.16
C PRO A 10 11.17 -10.11 -8.44
N GLU A 11 10.70 -9.53 -7.33
CA GLU A 11 9.49 -9.96 -6.64
C GLU A 11 8.34 -9.06 -7.09
N PRO A 12 7.83 -9.23 -8.33
CA PRO A 12 6.85 -8.30 -8.92
C PRO A 12 5.60 -8.21 -8.06
N ILE A 13 5.17 -9.32 -7.47
CA ILE A 13 3.96 -9.37 -6.63
C ILE A 13 4.15 -8.54 -5.35
N ARG A 14 5.29 -8.68 -4.66
CA ARG A 14 5.56 -7.89 -3.44
C ARG A 14 5.68 -6.41 -3.77
N TYR A 15 6.38 -6.08 -4.86
CA TYR A 15 6.50 -4.71 -5.32
C TYR A 15 5.11 -4.11 -5.63
N LEU A 16 4.27 -4.84 -6.36
CA LEU A 16 2.91 -4.42 -6.67
C LEU A 16 2.08 -4.24 -5.39
N ALA A 17 2.12 -5.20 -4.47
CA ALA A 17 1.39 -5.15 -3.22
C ALA A 17 1.76 -3.92 -2.38
N VAL A 18 3.05 -3.64 -2.21
CA VAL A 18 3.54 -2.49 -1.43
C VAL A 18 3.11 -1.17 -2.08
N ASN A 19 3.31 -1.02 -3.39
CA ASN A 19 2.96 0.23 -4.07
C ASN A 19 1.44 0.43 -4.17
N ALA A 20 0.67 -0.63 -4.35
CA ALA A 20 -0.79 -0.57 -4.35
C ALA A 20 -1.32 -0.19 -2.98
N GLY A 21 -0.81 -0.80 -1.90
CA GLY A 21 -1.18 -0.46 -0.53
C GLY A 21 -0.89 1.01 -0.20
N PHE A 22 0.30 1.50 -0.54
CA PHE A 22 0.66 2.91 -0.35
C PHE A 22 -0.26 3.86 -1.11
N LYS A 23 -0.55 3.56 -2.39
CA LYS A 23 -1.48 4.36 -3.20
C LYS A 23 -2.90 4.34 -2.64
N ALA A 24 -3.34 3.21 -2.09
CA ALA A 24 -4.66 3.09 -1.48
C ALA A 24 -4.81 3.99 -0.26
N THR A 25 -3.80 4.06 0.62
CA THR A 25 -3.80 4.97 1.77
C THR A 25 -3.89 6.44 1.33
N VAL A 26 -3.06 6.85 0.37
CA VAL A 26 -3.10 8.23 -0.15
C VAL A 26 -4.44 8.56 -0.79
N ALA A 27 -5.04 7.61 -1.52
CA ALA A 27 -6.35 7.80 -2.13
C ALA A 27 -7.47 7.90 -1.08
N ALA A 28 -7.39 7.13 0.00
CA ALA A 28 -8.35 7.17 1.10
C ALA A 28 -8.35 8.54 1.81
N ASP A 29 -7.16 9.05 2.16
CA ASP A 29 -7.01 10.38 2.77
C ASP A 29 -7.58 11.48 1.87
N MET A 30 -7.39 11.37 0.55
CA MET A 30 -7.91 12.34 -0.41
C MET A 30 -9.43 12.28 -0.54
N GLU A 31 -10.01 11.08 -0.54
CA GLU A 31 -11.47 10.89 -0.52
C GLU A 31 -12.09 11.52 0.71
N GLU A 32 -11.52 11.28 1.89
CA GLU A 32 -11.97 11.88 3.16
C GLU A 32 -11.87 13.40 3.13
N ARG A 33 -10.75 13.93 2.64
CA ARG A 33 -10.53 15.39 2.56
C ARG A 33 -11.51 16.08 1.63
N ILE A 34 -11.87 15.46 0.52
CA ILE A 34 -12.79 16.04 -0.47
C ILE A 34 -14.24 15.89 -0.02
N THR A 35 -14.60 14.74 0.56
CA THR A 35 -15.99 14.39 0.85
C THR A 35 -16.41 14.72 2.29
N ASN A 36 -15.46 14.92 3.21
CA ASN A 36 -15.67 14.98 4.66
C ASN A 36 -16.45 13.78 5.21
N ARG A 37 -16.35 12.62 4.55
CA ARG A 37 -16.97 11.35 4.94
C ARG A 37 -15.91 10.26 5.04
N PRO A 38 -16.11 9.21 5.86
CA PRO A 38 -15.19 8.09 5.95
C PRO A 38 -14.89 7.48 4.58
N SER A 39 -13.62 7.16 4.32
CA SER A 39 -13.21 6.65 3.01
C SER A 39 -13.76 5.26 2.72
N LEU A 40 -14.32 5.08 1.52
CA LEU A 40 -14.68 3.78 0.97
C LEU A 40 -13.44 2.94 0.67
N ILE A 41 -12.35 3.58 0.23
CA ILE A 41 -11.06 2.92 0.01
C ILE A 41 -10.51 2.38 1.33
N ALA A 42 -10.56 3.17 2.41
CA ALA A 42 -10.18 2.70 3.74
C ALA A 42 -11.01 1.50 4.19
N ASN A 43 -12.34 1.55 4.03
CA ASN A 43 -13.23 0.44 4.38
C ASN A 43 -12.95 -0.85 3.60
N LEU A 44 -12.51 -0.76 2.34
CA LEU A 44 -12.12 -1.92 1.54
C LEU A 44 -10.78 -2.53 1.96
N VAL A 45 -9.86 -1.69 2.45
CA VAL A 45 -8.51 -2.11 2.87
C VAL A 45 -8.50 -2.61 4.33
N ASP A 46 -9.38 -2.07 5.18
CA ASP A 46 -9.43 -2.36 6.62
C ASP A 46 -9.38 -3.86 6.97
N PRO A 47 -10.15 -4.75 6.32
CA PRO A 47 -10.11 -6.19 6.62
C PRO A 47 -8.77 -6.88 6.28
N LEU A 48 -7.95 -6.26 5.42
CA LEU A 48 -6.64 -6.80 5.02
C LEU A 48 -5.54 -6.45 6.03
N ILE A 49 -5.72 -5.42 6.85
CA ILE A 49 -4.71 -4.88 7.77
C ILE A 49 -5.08 -5.02 9.23
N ASN A 50 -6.37 -5.07 9.56
CA ASN A 50 -6.89 -5.04 10.94
C ASN A 50 -7.31 -6.44 11.43
N ARG A 51 -6.48 -7.48 11.15
CA ARG A 51 -6.75 -8.87 11.54
C ARG A 51 -5.99 -9.29 12.79
#